data_AF-A0A820JDK8-F1
#
_entry.id   AF-A0A820JDK8-F1
#
_cell.length_a   1.000
_cell.length_b   1.000
_cell.length_c   1.000
_cell.angle_alpha   90.00
_cell.angle_beta   90.00
_cell.angle_gamma   90.00
#
_symmetry.space_group_name_H-M   'P 1'
#
loop_
_entity.id
_entity.type
_entity.pdbx_description
1 polymer ?
#
loop_
_entity_poly.entity_id
_entity_poly.type
_entity_poly.pdbx_seq_one_letter_code
_entity_poly.pdbx_strand_id
1 'polypeptide(L)'
;KIITPDDPSTLQSAIISANREEGLDSVTLAPGIYRIPFNSHPNANILLTNLRNFVINANNVTFLMLDNRKRGIVFYNCYNVTMRGVMTIRNDIIPFSQGYIESIDQKSFVINIHDGYQTTLDNTIYFPKASTYYIFDRN
;
A
#
# COMPACT_ATOMS: atom_id res chain seq x y z
N LYS A 1 -17.76 12.49 10.73
CA LYS A 1 -16.59 12.09 11.57
C LYS A 1 -15.29 12.36 10.81
N ILE A 2 -14.27 12.89 11.49
CA ILE A 2 -12.92 13.10 10.94
C ILE A 2 -11.97 12.08 11.57
N ILE A 3 -11.13 11.42 10.77
CA ILE A 3 -10.12 10.45 11.22
C ILE A 3 -8.75 11.04 10.89
N THR A 4 -7.82 11.12 11.84
CA THR A 4 -6.50 11.74 11.64
C THR A 4 -5.41 10.69 11.38
N PRO A 5 -4.27 11.07 10.78
CA PRO A 5 -3.15 10.15 10.53
C PRO A 5 -2.33 9.78 11.77
N ASP A 6 -2.59 10.41 12.94
CA ASP A 6 -1.77 10.26 14.15
C ASP A 6 -1.87 8.85 14.77
N ASP A 7 -2.98 8.16 14.51
CA ASP A 7 -3.17 6.76 14.90
C ASP A 7 -3.66 5.93 13.71
N PRO A 8 -2.74 5.53 12.80
CA PRO A 8 -3.11 4.77 11.61
C PRO A 8 -3.55 3.33 11.95
N SER A 9 -3.31 2.86 13.18
CA SER A 9 -3.71 1.51 13.61
C SER A 9 -5.23 1.36 13.76
N THR A 10 -5.91 2.46 14.12
CA THR A 10 -7.36 2.49 14.31
C THR A 10 -8.13 2.93 13.07
N LEU A 11 -7.45 3.28 11.97
CA LEU A 11 -8.08 3.73 10.72
C LEU A 11 -9.21 2.80 10.25
N GLN A 12 -8.96 1.49 10.18
CA GLN A 12 -9.93 0.51 9.70
C GLN A 12 -11.14 0.42 10.63
N SER A 13 -10.91 0.24 11.92
CA SER A 13 -11.99 0.13 12.91
C SER A 13 -12.80 1.43 12.98
N ALA A 14 -12.16 2.60 12.89
CA ALA A 14 -12.82 3.90 12.91
C ALA A 14 -13.72 4.15 11.69
N ILE A 15 -13.32 3.68 10.50
CA ILE A 15 -14.15 3.72 9.29
C ILE A 15 -15.35 2.77 9.42
N ILE A 16 -15.10 1.55 9.91
CA ILE A 16 -16.15 0.53 10.05
C ILE A 16 -17.17 0.92 11.13
N SER A 17 -16.72 1.40 12.29
CA SER A 17 -17.60 1.83 13.39
C SER A 17 -18.49 3.00 12.96
N ALA A 18 -17.93 3.93 12.17
CA ALA A 18 -18.66 5.09 11.67
C ALA A 18 -19.92 4.69 10.90
N ASN A 19 -19.83 3.67 10.03
CA ASN A 19 -20.99 3.21 9.27
C ASN A 19 -21.89 2.27 10.08
N ARG A 20 -21.29 1.34 10.85
CA ARG A 20 -22.03 0.22 11.46
C ARG A 20 -22.62 0.51 12.83
N GLU A 21 -21.90 1.29 13.63
CA GLU A 21 -22.26 1.55 15.03
C GLU A 21 -22.83 2.96 15.17
N GLU A 22 -22.22 3.93 14.49
CA GLU A 22 -22.63 5.34 14.54
C GLU A 22 -23.68 5.69 13.48
N GLY A 23 -23.94 4.80 12.52
CA GLY A 23 -24.97 4.99 11.48
C GLY A 23 -24.66 6.12 10.48
N LEU A 24 -23.40 6.55 10.38
CA LEU A 24 -22.98 7.58 9.44
C LEU A 24 -22.99 7.06 8.01
N ASP A 25 -23.27 7.96 7.07
CA ASP A 25 -23.18 7.74 5.63
C ASP A 25 -21.80 8.12 5.07
N SER A 26 -20.96 8.79 5.87
CA SER A 26 -19.68 9.29 5.42
C SER A 26 -18.66 9.55 6.52
N VAL A 27 -17.40 9.46 6.14
CA VAL A 27 -16.23 9.88 6.93
C VAL A 27 -15.30 10.74 6.08
N THR A 28 -14.55 11.61 6.76
CA THR A 28 -13.45 12.35 6.15
C THR A 28 -12.14 11.91 6.80
N LEU A 29 -11.19 11.50 5.98
CA LEU A 29 -9.81 11.31 6.39
C LEU A 29 -9.12 12.67 6.31
N ALA A 30 -8.53 13.12 7.41
CA ALA A 30 -7.74 14.34 7.41
C ALA A 30 -6.56 14.19 6.43
N PRO A 31 -6.17 15.27 5.71
CA PRO A 31 -4.98 15.25 4.87
C PRO A 31 -3.74 14.79 5.63
N GLY A 32 -2.89 14.00 4.99
CA GLY A 32 -1.65 13.51 5.61
C GLY A 32 -1.25 12.10 5.19
N ILE A 33 -0.22 11.59 5.86
CA ILE A 33 0.36 10.27 5.59
C ILE A 33 -0.08 9.29 6.66
N TYR A 34 -0.90 8.31 6.28
CA TYR A 34 -1.31 7.20 7.13
C TYR A 34 -0.31 6.05 6.95
N ARG A 35 0.54 5.83 7.95
CA ARG A 35 1.54 4.75 7.97
C ARG A 35 0.86 3.45 8.41
N ILE A 36 0.44 2.63 7.45
CA ILE A 36 -0.37 1.43 7.73
C ILE A 36 0.51 0.30 8.27
N PRO A 37 0.30 -0.16 9.51
CA PRO A 37 1.25 -1.04 10.19
C PRO A 37 1.21 -2.48 9.68
N PHE A 38 2.30 -3.22 9.91
CA PHE A 38 2.44 -4.63 9.51
C PHE A 38 1.38 -5.58 10.10
N ASN A 39 0.70 -5.20 11.17
CA ASN A 39 -0.31 -6.02 11.85
C ASN A 39 -1.75 -5.58 11.55
N SER A 40 -1.97 -4.72 10.54
CA SER A 40 -3.29 -4.14 10.26
C SER A 40 -4.36 -5.17 9.88
N HIS A 41 -4.02 -6.20 9.09
CA HIS A 41 -4.84 -7.37 8.78
C HIS A 41 -3.98 -8.48 8.11
N PRO A 42 -4.28 -9.79 8.20
CA PRO A 42 -3.43 -10.85 7.62
C PRO A 42 -3.21 -10.78 6.10
N ASN A 43 -4.25 -10.43 5.32
CA ASN A 43 -4.23 -10.54 3.85
C ASN A 43 -4.28 -9.21 3.08
N ALA A 44 -4.43 -8.09 3.79
CA ALA A 44 -4.56 -6.76 3.19
C ALA A 44 -3.96 -5.73 4.15
N ASN A 45 -3.45 -4.61 3.63
CA ASN A 45 -3.03 -3.50 4.46
C ASN A 45 -4.25 -2.77 5.04
N ILE A 46 -5.29 -2.58 4.23
CA ILE A 46 -6.58 -2.03 4.68
C ILE A 46 -7.67 -2.96 4.19
N LEU A 47 -8.45 -3.53 5.12
CA LEU A 47 -9.64 -4.31 4.84
C LEU A 47 -10.88 -3.59 5.40
N LEU A 48 -11.75 -3.15 4.50
CA LEU A 48 -13.04 -2.56 4.84
C LEU A 48 -14.12 -3.60 4.56
N THR A 49 -14.91 -3.95 5.57
CA THR A 49 -15.90 -5.02 5.47
C THR A 49 -17.31 -4.53 5.75
N ASN A 50 -18.28 -5.11 5.05
CA ASN A 50 -19.71 -4.96 5.35
C ASN A 50 -20.23 -3.51 5.38
N LEU A 51 -19.57 -2.60 4.66
CA LEU A 51 -20.03 -1.21 4.53
C LEU A 51 -21.19 -1.13 3.54
N ARG A 52 -22.17 -0.27 3.83
CA ARG A 52 -23.37 -0.06 3.01
C ARG A 52 -23.65 1.44 2.84
N ASN A 53 -23.87 1.89 1.60
CA ASN A 53 -24.26 3.26 1.27
C ASN A 53 -23.34 4.31 1.93
N PHE A 54 -22.04 4.19 1.72
CA PHE A 54 -21.04 4.90 2.53
C PHE A 54 -19.97 5.60 1.71
N VAL A 55 -19.59 6.82 2.10
CA VAL A 55 -18.58 7.64 1.42
C VAL A 55 -17.37 7.90 2.31
N ILE A 56 -16.19 7.54 1.81
CA ILE A 56 -14.88 7.83 2.41
C ILE A 56 -14.24 8.97 1.61
N ASN A 57 -14.17 10.15 2.21
CA ASN A 57 -13.51 11.32 1.61
C ASN A 57 -12.03 11.29 2.03
N ALA A 58 -11.14 11.06 1.06
CA ALA A 58 -9.70 10.89 1.27
C ALA A 58 -8.89 11.90 0.44
N ASN A 59 -9.25 13.18 0.52
CA ASN A 59 -8.55 14.20 -0.25
C ASN A 59 -7.19 14.56 0.38
N ASN A 60 -6.14 14.59 -0.43
CA ASN A 60 -4.75 14.82 0.00
C ASN A 60 -4.28 13.79 1.05
N VAL A 61 -4.70 12.53 0.89
CA VAL A 61 -4.32 11.41 1.74
C VAL A 61 -3.29 10.53 1.05
N THR A 62 -2.25 10.15 1.79
CA THR A 62 -1.29 9.12 1.36
C THR A 62 -1.41 7.91 2.29
N PHE A 63 -1.73 6.76 1.73
CA PHE A 63 -1.62 5.48 2.43
C PHE A 63 -0.24 4.90 2.15
N LEU A 64 0.60 4.85 3.19
CA LEU A 64 1.94 4.28 3.14
C LEU A 64 1.90 2.88 3.75
N MET A 65 1.93 1.86 2.91
CA MET A 65 1.80 0.46 3.29
C MET A 65 3.16 -0.06 3.76
N LEU A 66 3.29 -0.39 5.05
CA LEU A 66 4.56 -0.91 5.56
C LEU A 66 4.78 -2.39 5.19
N ASP A 67 3.70 -3.15 4.97
CA ASP A 67 3.78 -4.56 4.56
C ASP A 67 3.43 -4.74 3.07
N ASN A 68 4.47 -4.77 2.23
CA ASN A 68 4.35 -4.94 0.79
C ASN A 68 3.98 -6.37 0.34
N ARG A 69 3.89 -7.33 1.26
CA ARG A 69 3.48 -8.72 0.97
C ARG A 69 1.97 -8.87 0.90
N LYS A 70 1.24 -7.88 1.38
CA LYS A 70 -0.22 -7.87 1.47
C LYS A 70 -0.83 -7.11 0.30
N ARG A 71 -2.11 -7.39 0.04
CA ARG A 71 -2.93 -6.53 -0.83
C ARG A 71 -2.96 -5.10 -0.28
N GLY A 72 -3.21 -4.11 -1.12
CA GLY A 72 -3.36 -2.71 -0.70
C GLY A 72 -4.64 -2.49 0.10
N ILE A 73 -5.66 -1.94 -0.56
CA ILE A 73 -6.97 -1.68 0.04
C ILE A 73 -7.98 -2.70 -0.54
N VAL A 74 -8.73 -3.36 0.34
CA VAL A 74 -9.72 -4.38 -0.02
C VAL A 74 -11.08 -3.98 0.55
N PHE A 75 -12.08 -3.95 -0.32
CA PHE A 75 -13.50 -3.84 0.06
C PHE A 75 -14.13 -5.23 -0.01
N TYR A 76 -14.55 -5.76 1.13
CA TYR A 76 -15.14 -7.10 1.22
C TYR A 76 -16.60 -7.02 1.65
N ASN A 77 -17.48 -7.65 0.87
CA ASN A 77 -18.94 -7.60 1.10
C ASN A 77 -19.45 -6.15 1.30
N CYS A 78 -18.97 -5.19 0.50
CA CYS A 78 -19.42 -3.79 0.55
C CYS A 78 -20.46 -3.52 -0.54
N TYR A 79 -21.41 -2.62 -0.31
CA TYR A 79 -22.45 -2.26 -1.29
C TYR A 79 -22.63 -0.74 -1.34
N ASN A 80 -22.57 -0.17 -2.53
CA ASN A 80 -22.67 1.27 -2.76
C ASN A 80 -21.69 2.07 -1.87
N VAL A 81 -20.42 1.71 -1.92
CA VAL A 81 -19.35 2.37 -1.15
C VAL A 81 -18.43 3.12 -2.10
N THR A 82 -18.19 4.38 -1.79
CA THR A 82 -17.32 5.26 -2.58
C THR A 82 -16.15 5.71 -1.75
N MET A 83 -14.93 5.52 -2.27
CA MET A 83 -13.73 6.20 -1.76
C MET A 83 -13.30 7.23 -2.81
N ARG A 84 -13.22 8.51 -2.44
CA ARG A 84 -12.98 9.62 -3.39
C ARG A 84 -12.00 10.66 -2.85
N GLY A 85 -11.42 11.44 -3.75
CA GLY A 85 -10.45 12.49 -3.45
C GLY A 85 -9.12 12.25 -4.16
N VAL A 86 -8.21 13.23 -4.08
CA VAL A 86 -6.83 13.06 -4.54
C VAL A 86 -6.08 12.22 -3.51
N MET A 87 -5.87 10.94 -3.81
CA MET A 87 -5.25 9.98 -2.89
C MET A 87 -4.04 9.29 -3.52
N THR A 88 -3.04 8.99 -2.71
CA THR A 88 -1.86 8.21 -3.10
C THR A 88 -1.82 6.90 -2.30
N ILE A 89 -1.58 5.79 -2.99
CA ILE A 89 -1.36 4.48 -2.36
C ILE A 89 0.03 4.01 -2.79
N ARG A 90 0.93 3.80 -1.82
CA ARG A 90 2.28 3.28 -2.12
C ARG A 90 2.81 2.40 -0.99
N ASN A 91 3.72 1.50 -1.34
CA ASN A 91 4.47 0.73 -0.35
C ASN A 91 5.64 1.55 0.18
N ASP A 92 5.98 1.37 1.46
CA ASP A 92 7.20 1.92 2.07
C ASP A 92 8.44 1.25 1.48
N ILE A 93 8.33 -0.06 1.22
CA ILE A 93 9.30 -0.84 0.48
C ILE A 93 8.72 -1.23 -0.88
N ILE A 94 9.33 -0.72 -1.94
CA ILE A 94 8.97 -1.06 -3.32
C ILE A 94 9.33 -2.56 -3.56
N PRO A 95 8.40 -3.38 -4.11
CA PRO A 95 8.60 -4.82 -4.29
C PRO A 95 9.42 -5.15 -5.56
N PHE A 96 10.32 -4.25 -5.94
CA PHE A 96 11.27 -4.43 -7.02
C PHE A 96 12.49 -3.55 -6.75
N SER A 97 13.57 -3.85 -7.46
CA SER A 97 14.79 -3.05 -7.43
C SER A 97 15.02 -2.42 -8.80
N GLN A 98 15.56 -1.21 -8.82
CA GLN A 98 15.93 -0.53 -10.04
C GLN A 98 17.31 0.08 -9.87
N GLY A 99 18.09 0.04 -10.94
CA GLY A 99 19.47 0.50 -10.95
C GLY A 99 20.02 0.55 -12.37
N TYR A 100 21.31 0.78 -12.49
CA TYR A 100 22.04 0.68 -13.75
C TYR A 100 23.14 -0.38 -13.65
N ILE A 101 23.44 -0.99 -14.79
CA ILE A 101 24.58 -1.91 -14.91
C ILE A 101 25.86 -1.06 -14.95
N GLU A 102 26.73 -1.25 -13.98
CA GLU A 102 28.04 -0.59 -13.92
C GLU A 102 29.06 -1.27 -14.82
N SER A 103 29.09 -2.61 -14.78
CA SER A 103 30.01 -3.41 -15.58
C SER A 103 29.41 -4.78 -15.89
N ILE A 104 29.86 -5.39 -16.99
CA ILE A 104 29.49 -6.74 -17.40
C ILE A 104 30.79 -7.51 -17.65
N ASP A 105 30.87 -8.75 -17.16
CA ASP A 105 31.89 -9.72 -17.51
C ASP A 105 31.27 -10.94 -18.24
N GLN A 106 32.07 -11.97 -18.54
CA GLN A 106 31.59 -13.14 -19.30
C GLN A 106 30.51 -13.96 -18.57
N LYS A 107 30.35 -13.82 -17.25
CA LYS A 107 29.50 -14.66 -16.40
C LYS A 107 28.59 -13.87 -15.46
N SER A 108 28.81 -12.57 -15.29
CA SER A 108 28.13 -11.74 -14.30
C SER A 108 28.08 -10.27 -14.72
N PHE A 109 27.29 -9.50 -13.98
CA PHE A 109 27.23 -8.05 -14.11
C PHE A 109 27.16 -7.42 -12.72
N VAL A 110 27.67 -6.20 -12.60
CA VAL A 110 27.58 -5.38 -11.38
C VAL A 110 26.45 -4.38 -11.58
N ILE A 111 25.49 -4.35 -10.64
CA ILE A 111 24.39 -3.36 -10.64
C ILE A 111 24.62 -2.38 -9.50
N ASN A 112 24.52 -1.08 -9.81
CA ASN A 112 24.30 -0.04 -8.83
C ASN A 112 22.80 0.23 -8.69
N ILE A 113 22.24 -0.20 -7.56
CA ILE A 113 20.82 -0.02 -7.23
C ILE A 113 20.60 1.43 -6.78
N HIS A 114 19.57 2.09 -7.32
CA HIS A 114 19.21 3.45 -6.94
C HIS A 114 18.76 3.53 -5.48
N ASP A 115 18.92 4.71 -4.87
CA ASP A 115 18.44 4.97 -3.51
C ASP A 115 16.93 4.71 -3.37
N GLY A 116 16.55 4.11 -2.25
CA GLY A 116 15.15 3.77 -1.93
C GLY A 116 14.64 2.44 -2.51
N TYR A 117 15.46 1.74 -3.30
CA TYR A 117 15.16 0.39 -3.78
C TYR A 117 15.79 -0.68 -2.89
N GLN A 118 15.18 -1.86 -2.85
CA GLN A 118 15.71 -2.98 -2.07
C GLN A 118 17.04 -3.48 -2.67
N THR A 119 18.03 -3.77 -1.83
CA THR A 119 19.31 -4.33 -2.27
C THR A 119 19.37 -5.85 -2.15
N THR A 120 18.48 -6.45 -1.35
CA THR A 120 18.36 -7.90 -1.17
C THR A 120 17.47 -8.51 -2.25
N LEU A 121 18.02 -8.69 -3.44
CA LEU A 121 17.37 -9.29 -4.62
C LEU A 121 17.00 -10.77 -4.46
N ASP A 122 17.58 -11.42 -3.46
CA ASP A 122 17.43 -12.84 -3.10
C ASP A 122 16.47 -13.05 -1.91
N ASN A 123 15.93 -11.97 -1.33
CA ASN A 123 15.02 -12.09 -0.20
C ASN A 123 13.65 -12.60 -0.66
N THR A 124 13.45 -13.91 -0.53
CA THR A 124 12.22 -14.60 -0.93
C THR A 124 10.95 -14.14 -0.21
N ILE A 125 11.08 -13.36 0.87
CA ILE A 125 9.95 -12.73 1.56
C ILE A 125 9.36 -11.58 0.73
N TYR A 126 10.21 -10.87 -0.04
CA TYR A 126 9.83 -9.68 -0.81
C TYR A 126 9.91 -9.88 -2.33
N PHE A 127 10.68 -10.87 -2.79
CA PHE A 127 10.86 -11.22 -4.20
C PHE A 127 10.45 -12.69 -4.41
N PRO A 128 9.31 -12.99 -5.08
CA PRO A 128 8.95 -14.36 -5.39
C PRO A 128 10.04 -15.02 -6.26
N LYS A 129 10.27 -16.34 -6.10
CA LYS A 129 11.31 -17.13 -6.80
C LYS A 129 11.22 -17.18 -8.35
N ALA A 130 10.35 -16.38 -8.95
CA ALA A 130 10.29 -16.24 -10.40
C ALA A 130 11.49 -15.42 -10.90
N SER A 131 11.84 -15.56 -12.18
CA SER A 131 12.97 -14.90 -12.83
C SER A 131 13.09 -13.42 -12.45
N THR A 132 14.24 -13.04 -11.86
CA THR A 132 14.44 -11.79 -11.11
C THR A 132 14.83 -10.57 -11.96
N TYR A 133 15.11 -10.74 -13.25
CA TYR A 133 15.58 -9.65 -14.11
C TYR A 133 14.90 -9.67 -15.48
N TYR A 134 14.50 -8.49 -15.93
CA TYR A 134 14.10 -8.22 -17.31
C TYR A 134 15.19 -7.33 -17.92
N ILE A 135 15.93 -7.86 -18.89
CA ILE A 135 16.83 -7.06 -19.72
C ILE A 135 15.98 -6.50 -20.85
N PHE A 136 15.71 -5.19 -20.80
CA PHE A 136 15.08 -4.49 -21.92
C PHE A 136 16.20 -3.88 -22.77
N ASP A 137 16.36 -4.42 -23.98
CA ASP A 137 17.19 -3.78 -24.99
C ASP A 137 16.46 -2.53 -25.54
N ARG A 138 17.18 -1.44 -25.72
CA ARG A 138 16.65 -0.24 -26.38
C ARG A 138 17.05 -0.34 -27.85
N ASN A 139 16.05 -0.59 -28.72
CA ASN A 139 16.18 -0.36 -30.16
C ASN A 139 16.59 1.09 -30.46
#